data_AF-A0A256B7T4-F1
#
_entry.id   AF-A0A256B7T4-F1
#
_cell.length_a   1.000
_cell.length_b   1.000
_cell.length_c   1.000
_cell.angle_alpha   90.00
_cell.angle_beta   90.00
_cell.angle_gamma   90.00
#
_symmetry.space_group_name_H-M   'P 1'
#
loop_
_entity.id
_entity.type
_entity.pdbx_description
1 polymer ?
#
loop_
_entity_poly.entity_id
_entity_poly.type
_entity_poly.pdbx_seq_one_letter_code
_entity_poly.pdbx_strand_id
1 'polypeptide(L)' 'MWVTQILKGQRGITADTALRLGRWFGTGAELWLNLQKAYELRLAEELAGEEIQKTIQPRSSNNQQLVQV' A
#
# COMPACT_ATOMS: atom_id res chain seq x y z
N MET A 1 21.40 -0.47 15.92
CA MET A 1 21.26 1.00 16.05
C MET A 1 20.61 1.61 14.79
N TRP A 2 19.52 1.05 14.25
CA TRP A 2 18.98 1.54 12.95
C TRP A 2 17.47 1.37 12.77
N VAL A 3 16.76 0.77 13.73
CA VAL A 3 15.30 0.60 13.67
C VAL A 3 14.54 1.85 14.13
N THR A 4 15.17 2.70 14.94
CA THR A 4 14.55 3.91 15.52
C THR A 4 14.44 5.08 14.54
N GLN A 5 15.14 5.04 13.40
CA GLN A 5 14.94 6.03 12.33
C GLN A 5 13.72 5.73 11.44
N ILE A 6 13.25 4.47 11.41
CA ILE A 6 12.06 4.04 10.68
C ILE A 6 10.78 4.51 11.39
N LEU A 7 10.78 4.46 12.73
CA LEU A 7 9.64 4.88 13.57
C LEU A 7 9.39 6.40 13.57
N LYS A 8 10.32 7.21 13.07
CA LYS A 8 10.21 8.68 13.04
C LYS A 8 9.49 9.25 11.82
N GLY A 9 8.80 8.40 11.03
CA GLY A 9 7.90 8.86 9.96
C GLY A 9 8.60 9.37 8.70
N GLN A 10 9.91 9.11 8.52
CA GLN A 10 10.65 9.50 7.32
C GLN A 10 10.94 8.35 6.36
N ARG A 11 10.83 7.09 6.80
CA ARG A 11 11.00 5.90 5.94
C ARG A 11 10.08 4.79 6.43
N GLY A 12 9.27 4.23 5.55
CA GLY A 12 8.41 3.08 5.85
C GLY A 12 9.21 1.85 6.31
N ILE A 13 8.51 0.86 6.87
CA ILE A 13 9.01 -0.47 7.24
C ILE A 13 9.74 -1.13 6.04
N THR A 14 11.08 -1.07 6.03
CA THR A 14 11.88 -1.75 5.01
C THR A 14 11.76 -3.27 5.12
N ALA A 15 12.01 -3.98 4.01
CA ALA A 15 11.97 -5.45 3.96
C ALA A 15 12.87 -6.12 5.03
N ASP A 16 14.05 -5.55 5.33
CA ASP A 16 14.93 -6.03 6.41
C ASP A 16 14.27 -5.94 7.80
N THR A 17 13.52 -4.86 8.05
CA THR A 17 12.78 -4.69 9.32
C THR A 17 11.62 -5.67 9.40
N ALA A 18 10.89 -5.86 8.30
CA ALA A 18 9.80 -6.83 8.22
C ALA A 18 10.31 -8.27 8.44
N LEU A 19 11.47 -8.63 7.90
CA LEU A 19 12.11 -9.93 8.13
C LEU A 19 12.50 -10.13 9.59
N ARG A 20 13.06 -9.11 10.26
CA ARG A 20 13.43 -9.19 11.68
C ARG A 20 12.20 -9.31 12.58
N LEU A 21 11.16 -8.51 12.34
CA LEU A 21 9.91 -8.56 13.09
C LEU A 21 9.19 -9.90 12.85
N GLY A 22 9.10 -10.34 11.59
CA GLY A 22 8.53 -11.63 11.24
C GLY A 22 9.26 -12.80 11.91
N ARG A 23 10.60 -12.72 12.03
CA ARG A 23 11.40 -13.72 12.75
C ARG A 23 11.19 -13.66 14.27
N TRP A 24 11.03 -12.47 14.84
CA TRP A 24 10.84 -12.28 16.28
C TRP A 24 9.43 -12.69 16.75
N PHE A 25 8.41 -12.32 15.99
CA PHE A 25 7.01 -12.60 16.31
C PHE A 25 6.51 -13.94 15.72
N GLY A 26 7.25 -14.57 14.82
CA GLY A 26 6.83 -15.78 14.11
C GLY A 26 5.71 -15.55 13.08
N THR A 27 5.37 -14.29 12.77
CA THR A 27 4.23 -13.90 11.92
C THR A 27 4.58 -13.71 10.44
N GLY A 28 5.86 -13.90 10.06
CA GLY A 28 6.34 -13.67 8.70
C GLY A 28 6.48 -12.18 8.34
N ALA A 29 7.34 -11.88 7.36
CA ALA A 29 7.63 -10.50 6.94
C ALA A 29 6.48 -9.86 6.14
N GLU A 30 5.71 -10.67 5.43
CA GLU A 30 4.62 -10.21 4.56
C GLU A 30 3.54 -9.47 5.33
N LEU A 31 3.23 -9.90 6.55
CA LEU A 31 2.26 -9.23 7.42
C LEU A 31 2.65 -7.75 7.64
N TRP A 32 3.91 -7.50 7.96
CA TRP A 32 4.43 -6.17 8.26
C TRP A 32 4.48 -5.28 7.02
N LEU A 33 4.84 -5.84 5.87
CA LEU A 33 4.81 -5.12 4.60
C LEU A 33 3.37 -4.78 4.17
N ASN A 34 2.42 -5.68 4.41
CA ASN A 34 1.01 -5.43 4.10
C ASN A 34 0.41 -4.32 4.98
N LEU A 35 0.79 -4.26 6.26
CA LEU A 35 0.40 -3.17 7.16
C LEU A 35 0.92 -1.82 6.68
N GLN A 36 2.18 -1.76 6.25
CA GLN A 36 2.72 -0.53 5.68
C GLN A 36 1.96 -0.13 4.42
N LYS A 37 1.75 -1.06 3.48
CA LYS A 37 1.01 -0.77 2.24
C LYS A 37 -0.38 -0.22 2.53
N ALA A 38 -1.09 -0.80 3.49
CA ALA A 38 -2.40 -0.33 3.91
C ALA A 38 -2.34 1.09 4.48
N TYR A 39 -1.34 1.39 5.30
CA TYR A 39 -1.14 2.74 5.86
C TYR A 39 -0.82 3.77 4.77
N GLU A 40 0.10 3.46 3.85
CA GLU A 40 0.45 4.33 2.74
C GLU A 40 -0.74 4.58 1.80
N LEU A 41 -1.55 3.55 1.54
CA LEU A 41 -2.77 3.68 0.75
C LEU A 41 -3.77 4.61 1.43
N ARG A 42 -4.03 4.43 2.72
CA ARG A 42 -4.94 5.28 3.49
C ARG A 42 -4.49 6.74 3.49
N LEU A 43 -3.20 6.98 3.66
CA LEU A 43 -2.62 8.32 3.61
C LEU A 43 -2.76 8.95 2.22
N ALA A 44 -2.53 8.17 1.16
CA ALA A 44 -2.71 8.63 -0.21
C ALA A 44 -4.19 8.90 -0.55
N GLU A 45 -5.12 8.09 -0.03
CA GLU A 45 -6.56 8.33 -0.14
C GLU A 45 -6.98 9.61 0.58
N GLU A 46 -6.44 9.88 1.77
CA GLU A 46 -6.75 11.10 2.53
C GLU A 46 -6.18 12.36 1.84
N LEU A 47 -4.96 12.30 1.32
CA LEU A 47 -4.28 13.46 0.73
C LEU A 47 -4.66 13.72 -0.72
N ALA A 48 -4.83 12.66 -1.52
CA ALA A 48 -4.97 12.76 -2.97
C ALA A 48 -6.24 12.07 -3.49
N GLY A 49 -7.05 11.44 -2.63
CA GLY A 49 -8.22 10.67 -3.06
C GLY A 49 -9.24 11.52 -3.83
N GLU A 50 -9.52 12.75 -3.37
CA GLU A 50 -10.45 13.65 -4.07
C GLU A 50 -9.92 14.14 -5.42
N GLU A 51 -8.62 14.42 -5.52
CA GLU A 51 -7.98 14.91 -6.76
C GLU A 51 -7.85 13.80 -7.80
N ILE A 52 -7.48 12.59 -7.35
CA ILE A 52 -7.41 11.38 -8.16
C ILE A 52 -8.80 11.04 -8.70
N GLN A 53 -9.84 11.08 -7.88
CA GLN A 53 -11.22 10.80 -8.34
C GLN A 53 -11.71 11.80 -9.39
N LYS A 54 -11.32 13.08 -9.28
CA LYS A 54 -11.70 14.12 -10.25
C LYS A 54 -10.93 14.01 -11.56
N THR A 55 -9.66 13.59 -11.51
CA THR A 55 -8.76 13.60 -12.67
C THR A 55 -8.72 12.28 -13.42
N ILE A 56 -8.92 11.16 -12.72
CA ILE A 56 -8.77 9.80 -13.26
C ILE A 56 -10.15 9.16 -13.33
N GLN A 57 -10.75 9.12 -14.53
CA GLN A 57 -11.87 8.23 -14.77
C GLN A 57 -11.36 6.79 -14.81
N PRO A 58 -11.92 5.87 -14.00
CA PRO A 58 -11.62 4.45 -14.16
C PRO A 58 -11.98 4.07 -15.58
N ARG A 59 -11.05 3.42 -16.28
CA ARG A 59 -11.31 2.86 -17.61
C ARG A 59 -12.43 1.84 -17.44
N SER A 60 -13.66 2.29 -17.65
CA SER A 60 -14.83 1.42 -17.73
C SER A 60 -14.49 0.37 -18.77
N SER A 61 -14.47 -0.88 -18.35
CA SER A 61 -14.30 -2.02 -19.23
C SER A 61 -15.53 -2.08 -20.13
N ASN A 62 -15.53 -1.29 -21.20
CA ASN A 62 -16.53 -1.37 -22.25
C ASN A 62 -16.22 -2.62 -23.09
N ASN A 63 -16.49 -3.79 -22.50
CA ASN A 63 -16.31 -5.10 -23.12
C ASN A 63 -17.59 -5.94 -22.96
N GLN A 64 -18.76 -5.28 -22.97
CA GLN A 64 -20.07 -5.94 -23.10
C GLN A 64 -20.89 -5.41 -24.28
N GLN A 65 -20.27 -4.70 -25.23
CA GLN A 65 -20.95 -4.25 -26.44
C GLN A 65 -20.24 -4.78 -27.68
N LEU A 66 -20.28 -6.10 -27.86
CA LEU A 66 -20.34 -6.71 -29.19
C LEU A 66 -21.64 -7.50 -29.25
N VAL A 67 -22.67 -6.80 -29.71
CA VAL A 67 -23.96 -7.33 -30.13
C VAL A 67 -23.79 -8.14 -31.42
N GLN A 68 -24.49 -9.28 -31.47
CA GLN A 68 -25.12 -9.91 -32.65
C GLN A 68 -24.30 -10.07 -33.95
N VAL A 69 -24.01 -11.34 -34.29
CA VAL A 69 -24.39 -11.98 -35.57
C VAL A 69 -24.68 -13.46 -35.34
#